data_AF-A0A0D7W0B5-F1
#
_entry.id   AF-A0A0D7W0B5-F1
#
_cell.length_a   1.000
_cell.length_b   1.000
_cell.length_c   1.000
_cell.angle_alpha   90.00
_cell.angle_beta   90.00
_cell.angle_gamma   90.00
#
_symmetry.space_group_name_H-M   'P 1'
#
loop_
_entity.id
_entity.type
_entity.pdbx_description
1 polymer ?
#
loop_
_entity_poly.entity_id
_entity_poly.type
_entity_poly.pdbx_seq_one_letter_code
_entity_poly.pdbx_strand_id
1 'polypeptide(L)'
;MFSCNKKTEYGSEIETILEQIRSLSEYSKCENEAVMTSASSIEASKCVTINGIKFKFVEKESTGVSFVSTKDKKFRTPEGYYVGTKRLDILQNDIVQIQTERGYGHFIALKSGWKLGFCEGGSCTSSDLKDTSEVKWIMVRK
;
A
#
# COMPACT_ATOMS: atom_id res chain seq x y z
N MET A 1 31.90 2.68 -20.33
CA MET A 1 31.31 1.84 -19.26
C MET A 1 29.93 2.40 -18.96
N PHE A 2 28.88 1.82 -19.54
CA PHE A 2 27.50 2.26 -19.26
C PHE A 2 27.08 1.67 -17.92
N SER A 3 26.88 2.54 -16.93
CA SER A 3 26.30 2.15 -15.64
C SER A 3 24.82 1.85 -15.85
N CYS A 4 24.50 0.56 -15.95
CA CYS A 4 23.12 0.08 -16.05
C CYS A 4 22.49 0.19 -14.66
N ASN A 5 21.78 1.30 -14.43
CA ASN A 5 20.98 1.53 -13.23
C ASN A 5 19.81 0.53 -13.25
N LYS A 6 20.00 -0.64 -12.66
CA LYS A 6 18.91 -1.60 -12.43
C LYS A 6 17.96 -1.00 -11.40
N LYS A 7 17.04 -0.13 -11.84
CA LYS A 7 15.73 -0.05 -11.19
C LYS A 7 15.18 -1.48 -11.24
N THR A 8 15.01 -2.08 -10.08
CA THR A 8 14.40 -3.42 -9.95
C THR A 8 13.09 -3.43 -10.73
N GLU A 9 12.81 -4.53 -11.42
CA GLU A 9 11.63 -4.75 -12.27
C GLU A 9 10.30 -4.46 -11.53
N TYR A 10 10.33 -4.48 -10.19
CA TYR A 10 9.20 -4.14 -9.33
C TYR A 10 9.02 -2.64 -9.05
N GLY A 11 10.10 -1.86 -9.06
CA GLY A 11 10.04 -0.42 -8.84
C GLY A 11 9.32 0.33 -9.97
N SER A 12 9.27 -0.25 -11.18
CA SER A 12 8.54 0.33 -12.31
C SER A 12 7.03 0.31 -12.14
N GLU A 13 6.45 -0.68 -11.45
CA GLU A 13 4.98 -0.73 -11.28
C GLU A 13 4.45 0.32 -10.31
N ILE A 14 5.15 0.55 -9.20
CA ILE A 14 4.78 1.65 -8.28
C ILE A 14 4.87 2.98 -9.00
N GLU A 15 5.97 3.25 -9.69
CA GLU A 15 6.11 4.50 -10.44
C GLU A 15 5.07 4.61 -11.57
N THR A 16 4.72 3.50 -12.23
CA THR A 16 3.63 3.50 -13.23
C THR A 16 2.30 3.89 -12.61
N ILE A 17 1.93 3.34 -11.45
CA ILE A 17 0.69 3.73 -10.76
C ILE A 17 0.76 5.19 -10.33
N LEU A 18 1.89 5.65 -9.80
CA LEU A 18 2.07 7.05 -9.40
C LEU A 18 1.99 8.01 -10.60
N GLU A 19 2.57 7.64 -11.74
CA GLU A 19 2.49 8.38 -13.00
C GLU A 19 1.06 8.39 -13.56
N GLN A 20 0.37 7.24 -13.53
CA GLN A 20 -1.03 7.16 -13.93
C GLN A 20 -1.91 8.03 -13.05
N ILE A 21 -1.73 7.98 -11.73
CA ILE A 21 -2.39 8.89 -10.79
C ILE A 21 -2.14 10.33 -11.26
N ARG A 22 -0.88 10.77 -11.38
CA ARG A 22 -0.51 12.14 -11.79
C ARG A 22 -1.10 12.57 -13.14
N SER A 23 -1.19 11.65 -14.10
CA SER A 23 -1.66 11.91 -15.46
C SER A 23 -3.18 12.04 -15.58
N LEU A 24 -3.93 11.48 -14.61
CA LEU A 24 -5.38 11.53 -14.62
C LEU A 24 -5.83 12.91 -14.12
N SER A 25 -6.42 13.69 -15.03
CA SER A 25 -6.94 15.03 -14.75
C SER A 25 -8.23 15.01 -13.93
N GLU A 26 -8.91 13.87 -13.84
CA GLU A 26 -10.20 13.71 -13.17
C GLU A 26 -10.06 12.83 -11.93
N TYR A 27 -9.56 13.44 -10.85
CA TYR A 27 -9.71 12.86 -9.53
C TYR A 27 -11.12 13.11 -9.03
N SER A 28 -11.79 12.07 -8.55
CA SER A 28 -12.96 12.28 -7.69
C SER A 28 -12.46 12.41 -6.25
N LYS A 29 -12.94 13.44 -5.54
CA LYS A 29 -12.80 13.46 -4.09
C LYS A 29 -13.49 12.19 -3.59
N CYS A 30 -12.79 11.32 -2.86
CA CYS A 30 -13.49 10.30 -2.08
C CYS A 30 -14.40 11.10 -1.14
N GLU A 31 -15.73 10.99 -1.22
CA GLU A 31 -16.62 11.78 -0.36
C GLU A 31 -16.19 11.64 1.11
N ASN A 32 -15.64 12.72 1.68
CA ASN A 32 -15.26 12.87 3.09
C ASN A 32 -14.40 11.74 3.70
N GLU A 33 -13.57 11.05 2.92
CA GLU A 33 -12.71 9.99 3.46
C GLU A 33 -11.32 10.53 3.82
N ALA A 34 -11.06 10.70 5.11
CA ALA A 34 -9.70 10.82 5.63
C ALA A 34 -9.07 9.42 5.76
N VAL A 35 -7.77 9.31 5.49
CA VAL A 35 -7.02 8.06 5.60
C VAL A 35 -5.90 8.22 6.62
N MET A 36 -5.69 7.17 7.42
CA MET A 36 -4.49 7.08 8.23
C MET A 36 -3.31 6.75 7.33
N THR A 37 -2.31 7.62 7.29
CA THR A 37 -1.03 7.42 6.57
C THR A 37 0.07 6.91 7.50
N SER A 38 -0.15 7.07 8.82
CA SER A 38 0.64 6.51 9.93
C SER A 38 -0.22 6.44 11.19
N ALA A 39 0.30 5.82 12.25
CA ALA A 39 -0.38 5.78 13.56
C ALA A 39 -0.72 7.16 14.17
N SER A 40 -0.04 8.24 13.74
CA SER A 40 -0.22 9.59 14.29
C SER A 40 -0.76 10.60 13.28
N SER A 41 -1.13 10.18 12.06
CA SER A 41 -1.53 11.12 11.01
C SER A 41 -2.75 10.60 10.25
N ILE A 42 -3.77 11.46 10.19
CA ILE A 42 -4.98 11.30 9.40
C ILE A 42 -4.98 12.46 8.39
N GLU A 43 -4.99 12.12 7.11
CA GLU A 43 -4.89 13.08 6.01
C GLU A 43 -6.12 12.96 5.09
N ALA A 44 -6.55 14.07 4.50
CA ALA A 44 -7.61 14.05 3.50
C ALA A 44 -7.15 13.27 2.27
N SER A 45 -7.97 12.34 1.77
CA SER A 45 -7.63 11.52 0.61
C SER A 45 -8.42 11.87 -0.64
N LYS A 46 -7.81 11.59 -1.79
CA LYS A 46 -8.43 11.60 -3.12
C LYS A 46 -8.59 10.17 -3.62
N CYS A 47 -9.54 9.95 -4.53
CA CYS A 47 -9.80 8.65 -5.12
C CYS A 47 -9.54 8.68 -6.61
N VAL A 48 -9.06 7.55 -7.12
CA VAL A 48 -8.92 7.33 -8.55
C VAL A 48 -9.14 5.86 -8.85
N THR A 49 -9.69 5.58 -10.03
CA THR A 49 -9.88 4.21 -10.51
C THR A 49 -8.94 3.98 -11.67
N ILE A 50 -8.03 3.03 -11.52
CA ILE A 50 -7.05 2.65 -12.55
C ILE A 50 -7.31 1.19 -12.90
N ASN A 51 -7.61 0.90 -14.15
CA ASN A 51 -7.92 -0.46 -14.63
C ASN A 51 -9.02 -1.16 -13.80
N GLY A 52 -10.03 -0.40 -13.37
CA GLY A 52 -11.13 -0.92 -12.54
C GLY A 52 -10.78 -1.20 -11.08
N ILE A 53 -9.61 -0.76 -10.61
CA ILE A 53 -9.13 -0.87 -9.23
C ILE A 53 -9.22 0.51 -8.57
N LYS A 54 -9.93 0.59 -7.44
CA LYS A 54 -10.05 1.84 -6.68
C LYS A 54 -8.82 2.05 -5.80
N PHE A 55 -8.12 3.15 -6.00
CA PHE A 55 -7.04 3.62 -5.16
C PHE A 55 -7.45 4.86 -4.38
N LYS A 56 -7.03 4.93 -3.12
CA LYS A 56 -7.04 6.15 -2.32
C LYS A 56 -5.62 6.66 -2.24
N PHE A 57 -5.42 7.96 -2.41
CA PHE A 57 -4.10 8.55 -2.33
C PHE A 57 -4.13 9.89 -1.58
N VAL A 58 -2.97 10.24 -1.02
CA VAL A 58 -2.71 11.55 -0.42
C VAL A 58 -1.63 12.22 -1.25
N GLU A 59 -1.84 13.49 -1.53
CA GLU A 59 -0.92 14.33 -2.27
C GLU A 59 -0.49 15.49 -1.36
N LYS A 60 0.81 15.74 -1.33
CA LYS A 60 1.42 16.86 -0.61
C LYS A 60 1.99 17.83 -1.62
N GLU A 61 1.73 19.11 -1.45
CA GLU A 61 2.13 20.16 -2.40
C GLU A 61 3.63 20.13 -2.73
N SER A 62 4.48 19.78 -1.77
CA SER A 62 5.94 19.79 -1.92
C SER A 62 6.54 18.53 -2.53
N THR A 63 5.84 17.38 -2.47
CA THR A 63 6.42 16.06 -2.81
C THR A 63 5.55 15.24 -3.78
N GLY A 64 4.37 15.75 -4.13
CA GLY A 64 3.38 15.05 -4.93
C GLY A 64 2.71 13.94 -4.13
N VAL A 65 2.37 12.83 -4.79
CA VAL A 65 1.71 11.68 -4.15
C VAL A 65 2.62 11.06 -3.08
N SER A 66 2.22 11.19 -1.82
CA SER A 66 2.95 10.73 -0.64
C SER A 66 2.46 9.38 -0.12
N PHE A 67 1.21 9.03 -0.44
CA PHE A 67 0.57 7.80 0.01
C PHE A 67 -0.38 7.28 -1.07
N VAL A 68 -0.37 5.98 -1.30
CA VAL A 68 -1.38 5.28 -2.11
C VAL A 68 -1.79 4.02 -1.38
N SER A 69 -3.08 3.72 -1.35
CA SER A 69 -3.62 2.50 -0.76
C SER A 69 -4.80 1.97 -1.56
N THR A 70 -5.01 0.67 -1.47
CA THR A 70 -6.20 0.01 -2.00
C THR A 70 -6.67 -1.10 -1.05
N LYS A 71 -7.99 -1.29 -1.02
CA LYS A 71 -8.65 -2.45 -0.40
C LYS A 71 -9.29 -3.36 -1.45
N ASP A 72 -9.08 -3.06 -2.73
CA ASP A 72 -9.70 -3.78 -3.83
C ASP A 72 -9.06 -5.17 -3.96
N LYS A 73 -9.88 -6.21 -3.90
CA LYS A 73 -9.44 -7.61 -4.00
C LYS A 73 -8.92 -7.97 -5.39
N LYS A 74 -9.14 -7.14 -6.41
CA LYS A 74 -8.60 -7.35 -7.77
C LYS A 74 -7.14 -6.92 -7.89
N PHE A 75 -6.67 -6.01 -7.02
CA PHE A 75 -5.28 -5.60 -7.03
C PHE A 75 -4.36 -6.76 -6.63
N ARG A 76 -3.24 -6.88 -7.32
CA ARG A 76 -2.16 -7.84 -7.04
C ARG A 76 -0.88 -7.03 -6.93
N THR A 77 -0.09 -7.28 -5.89
CA THR A 77 1.30 -6.78 -5.87
C THR A 77 2.10 -7.50 -6.95
N PRO A 78 3.29 -6.99 -7.33
CA PRO A 78 4.15 -7.69 -8.28
C PRO A 78 4.56 -9.11 -7.83
N GLU A 79 4.61 -9.35 -6.52
CA GLU A 79 4.83 -10.67 -5.92
C GLU A 79 3.56 -11.55 -5.93
N GLY A 80 2.43 -11.03 -6.39
CA GLY A 80 1.16 -11.76 -6.55
C GLY A 80 0.22 -11.71 -5.35
N TYR A 81 0.56 -10.97 -4.28
CA TYR A 81 -0.25 -10.89 -3.07
C TYR A 81 -1.45 -9.95 -3.24
N TYR A 82 -2.53 -10.21 -2.51
CA TYR A 82 -3.77 -9.44 -2.60
C TYR A 82 -4.48 -9.32 -1.26
N VAL A 83 -5.51 -8.47 -1.21
CA VAL A 83 -6.39 -8.36 -0.03
C VAL A 83 -7.12 -9.68 0.22
N GLY A 84 -6.81 -10.33 1.34
CA GLY A 84 -7.26 -11.67 1.69
C GLY A 84 -6.16 -12.74 1.67
N THR A 85 -4.96 -12.45 1.14
CA THR A 85 -3.79 -13.34 1.31
C THR A 85 -3.51 -13.56 2.80
N LYS A 86 -3.28 -14.80 3.22
CA LYS A 86 -2.94 -15.10 4.61
C LYS A 86 -1.45 -14.89 4.88
N ARG A 87 -1.11 -14.60 6.13
CA ARG A 87 0.28 -14.42 6.57
C ARG A 87 1.16 -15.60 6.22
N LEU A 88 0.66 -16.83 6.39
CA LEU A 88 1.43 -18.05 6.11
C LEU A 88 1.75 -18.22 4.61
N ASP A 89 0.91 -17.67 3.74
CA ASP A 89 1.07 -17.79 2.29
C ASP A 89 2.09 -16.78 1.73
N ILE A 90 2.63 -15.88 2.57
CA ILE A 90 3.62 -14.88 2.16
C ILE A 90 5.03 -15.46 2.31
N LEU A 91 5.71 -15.56 1.18
CA LEU A 91 7.06 -16.14 1.11
C LEU A 91 8.07 -15.25 1.82
N GLN A 92 8.89 -15.85 2.69
CA GLN A 92 9.92 -15.13 3.44
C GLN A 92 10.91 -14.39 2.52
N ASN A 93 11.16 -14.90 1.32
CA ASN A 93 12.03 -14.28 0.34
C ASN A 93 11.48 -12.97 -0.23
N ASP A 94 10.19 -12.70 -0.11
CA ASP A 94 9.58 -11.46 -0.62
C ASP A 94 9.53 -10.37 0.46
N ILE A 95 9.71 -10.75 1.72
CA ILE A 95 9.64 -9.87 2.88
C ILE A 95 10.96 -9.12 3.05
N VAL A 96 10.87 -7.79 3.05
CA VAL A 96 11.98 -6.90 3.41
C VAL A 96 11.96 -6.61 4.91
N GLN A 97 10.78 -6.32 5.47
CA GLN A 97 10.62 -5.92 6.86
C GLN A 97 9.22 -6.25 7.36
N ILE A 98 9.09 -6.57 8.65
CA ILE A 98 7.82 -6.58 9.37
C ILE A 98 7.83 -5.44 10.39
N GLN A 99 6.79 -4.61 10.40
CA GLN A 99 6.66 -3.46 11.30
C GLN A 99 5.27 -3.47 11.94
N THR A 100 5.19 -3.11 13.21
CA THR A 100 3.91 -2.88 13.90
C THR A 100 3.79 -1.40 14.25
N GLU A 101 2.70 -0.77 13.85
CA GLU A 101 2.37 0.60 14.24
C GLU A 101 1.13 0.57 15.14
N ARG A 102 1.34 0.80 16.45
CA ARG A 102 0.28 0.69 17.45
C ARG A 102 -0.92 1.59 17.10
N GLY A 103 -2.11 1.01 17.12
CA GLY A 103 -3.34 1.72 16.76
C GLY A 103 -3.57 1.89 15.27
N TYR A 104 -2.72 1.31 14.42
CA TYR A 104 -2.87 1.35 12.96
C TYR A 104 -2.85 -0.04 12.33
N GLY A 105 -1.80 -0.84 12.57
CA GLY A 105 -1.75 -2.21 12.05
C GLY A 105 -0.36 -2.85 12.07
N HIS A 106 -0.32 -4.10 11.64
CA HIS A 106 0.92 -4.80 11.30
C HIS A 106 1.16 -4.69 9.81
N PHE A 107 2.42 -4.51 9.41
CA PHE A 107 2.82 -4.25 8.05
C PHE A 107 3.96 -5.17 7.65
N ILE A 108 3.81 -5.79 6.49
CA ILE A 108 4.90 -6.52 5.83
C ILE A 108 5.30 -5.71 4.61
N ALA A 109 6.51 -5.16 4.62
CA ALA A 109 7.11 -4.50 3.48
C ALA A 109 7.67 -5.54 2.52
N LEU A 110 7.30 -5.43 1.25
CA LEU A 110 7.73 -6.31 0.17
C LEU A 110 8.90 -5.70 -0.61
N LYS A 111 9.61 -6.53 -1.37
CA LYS A 111 10.71 -6.10 -2.25
C LYS A 111 10.28 -5.11 -3.33
N SER A 112 9.02 -5.15 -3.75
CA SER A 112 8.43 -4.17 -4.66
C SER A 112 8.29 -2.78 -4.07
N GLY A 113 8.35 -2.63 -2.74
CA GLY A 113 8.04 -1.38 -2.05
C GLY A 113 6.59 -1.27 -1.59
N TRP A 114 5.72 -2.20 -2.00
CA TRP A 114 4.37 -2.33 -1.43
C TRP A 114 4.44 -2.84 0.01
N LYS A 115 3.46 -2.44 0.80
CA LYS A 115 3.24 -2.91 2.17
C LYS A 115 1.89 -3.59 2.25
N LEU A 116 1.89 -4.79 2.83
CA LEU A 116 0.69 -5.55 3.15
C LEU A 116 0.26 -5.18 4.56
N GLY A 117 -0.91 -4.56 4.69
CA GLY A 117 -1.48 -4.13 5.96
C GLY A 117 -2.42 -5.18 6.56
N PHE A 118 -2.22 -5.47 7.84
CA PHE A 118 -3.02 -6.38 8.64
C PHE A 118 -3.58 -5.64 9.84
N CYS A 119 -4.77 -6.04 10.28
CA CYS A 119 -5.41 -5.52 11.48
C CYS A 119 -5.79 -6.70 12.37
N GLU A 120 -5.14 -6.84 13.51
CA GLU A 120 -5.36 -7.92 14.47
C GLU A 120 -5.83 -7.38 15.83
N GLY A 121 -7.00 -7.87 16.27
CA GLY A 121 -7.67 -7.43 17.48
C GLY A 121 -8.30 -6.02 17.38
N GLY A 122 -8.83 -5.52 18.49
CA GLY A 122 -9.68 -4.32 18.53
C GLY A 122 -8.98 -3.01 18.17
N SER A 123 -7.66 -2.91 18.38
CA SER A 123 -6.86 -1.73 17.99
C SER A 123 -6.00 -1.98 16.75
N CYS A 124 -6.29 -3.03 15.98
CA CYS A 124 -5.48 -3.55 14.87
C CYS A 124 -4.07 -4.03 15.23
N THR A 125 -3.62 -3.83 16.48
CA THR A 125 -2.35 -4.30 17.02
C THR A 125 -2.48 -4.81 18.46
N SER A 126 -3.68 -5.11 18.93
CA SER A 126 -3.89 -5.65 20.29
C SER A 126 -3.62 -7.15 20.37
N SER A 127 -3.33 -7.78 19.23
CA SER A 127 -2.97 -9.18 19.12
C SER A 127 -1.85 -9.32 18.09
N ASP A 128 -0.97 -10.30 18.29
CA ASP A 128 0.11 -10.56 17.35
C ASP A 128 -0.42 -11.08 16.01
N LEU A 129 0.38 -10.88 14.97
CA LEU A 129 0.09 -11.39 13.64
C LEU A 129 0.17 -12.92 13.65
N LYS A 130 -0.92 -13.58 13.24
CA LYS A 130 -1.05 -15.04 13.20
C LYS A 130 -0.83 -15.54 11.78
N ASP A 131 -0.51 -16.81 11.61
CA ASP A 131 -0.41 -17.45 10.30
C ASP A 131 -1.70 -17.35 9.48
N THR A 132 -2.85 -17.30 10.16
CA THR A 132 -4.17 -17.14 9.54
C THR A 132 -4.57 -15.68 9.31
N SER A 133 -3.78 -14.71 9.77
CA SER A 133 -4.07 -13.29 9.59
C SER A 133 -4.11 -12.93 8.11
N GLU A 134 -5.10 -12.14 7.72
CA GLU A 134 -5.33 -11.79 6.32
C GLU A 134 -4.93 -10.35 6.02
N VAL A 135 -4.36 -10.13 4.84
CA VAL A 135 -4.12 -8.78 4.31
C VAL A 135 -5.47 -8.06 4.19
N LYS A 136 -5.60 -6.91 4.86
CA LYS A 136 -6.81 -6.08 4.87
C LYS A 136 -6.70 -4.86 3.94
N TRP A 137 -5.49 -4.41 3.65
CA TRP A 137 -5.22 -3.38 2.63
C TRP A 137 -3.78 -3.49 2.12
N ILE A 138 -3.54 -2.90 0.97
CA ILE A 138 -2.22 -2.80 0.36
C ILE A 138 -1.89 -1.33 0.16
N MET A 139 -0.67 -0.91 0.49
CA MET A 139 -0.27 0.49 0.41
C MET A 139 1.18 0.70 0.04
N VAL A 140 1.49 1.89 -0.46
CA VAL A 140 2.84 2.43 -0.56
C VAL A 140 2.84 3.80 0.09
N ARG A 141 3.92 4.14 0.79
CA ARG A 141 4.15 5.48 1.34
C ARG A 141 5.58 5.92 1.06
N LYS A 142 5.75 7.20 0.73
CA LYS A 142 7.06 7.85 0.55
C LYS A 142 7.40 8.68 1.78
#